data_AF-A0A9E3DH58-F1
#
_entry.id   AF-A0A9E3DH58-F1
#
_cell.length_a   1.000
_cell.length_b   1.000
_cell.length_c   1.000
_cell.angle_alpha   90.00
_cell.angle_beta   90.00
_cell.angle_gamma   90.00
#
_symmetry.space_group_name_H-M   'P 1'
#
loop_
_entity.id
_entity.type
_entity.pdbx_description
1 polymer ?
#
loop_
_entity_poly.entity_id
_entity_poly.type
_entity_poly.pdbx_seq_one_letter_code
_entity_poly.pdbx_strand_id
1 'polypeptide(L)'
;MQRITLRIVLYVALVFLSGVAVGAFGYRFASVTPVAAARPSRPTPEEFRKQFTNEMQTRLKLTPEQMQNLNQILDSTQARFHEARASHNQVMTKIKQQQVDQIRAMLTSSQRAEYEKLHAEREQRARAASGR
;
A
#
# COMPACT_ATOMS: atom_id res chain seq x y z
N MET A 1 -18.87 -60.88 -0.09
CA MET A 1 -19.14 -59.47 -0.45
C MET A 1 -18.99 -58.49 0.71
N GLN A 2 -19.39 -58.80 1.96
CA GLN A 2 -19.29 -57.87 3.12
C GLN A 2 -17.87 -57.36 3.47
N ARG A 3 -16.82 -58.17 3.28
CA ARG A 3 -15.43 -57.77 3.63
C ARG A 3 -14.87 -56.67 2.72
N ILE A 4 -15.35 -56.56 1.49
CA ILE A 4 -14.90 -55.54 0.53
C ILE A 4 -15.58 -54.21 0.86
N THR A 5 -16.88 -54.23 1.18
CA THR A 5 -17.63 -53.05 1.60
C THR A 5 -17.07 -52.42 2.87
N LEU A 6 -16.66 -53.23 3.86
CA LEU A 6 -16.05 -52.73 5.09
C LEU A 6 -14.70 -52.03 4.84
N ARG A 7 -13.88 -52.57 3.93
CA ARG A 7 -12.60 -51.96 3.53
C ARG A 7 -12.82 -50.64 2.79
N ILE A 8 -13.79 -50.59 1.89
CA ILE A 8 -14.14 -49.36 1.15
C ILE A 8 -14.61 -48.28 2.13
N VAL A 9 -15.49 -48.61 3.07
CA VAL A 9 -15.96 -47.66 4.09
C VAL A 9 -14.80 -47.16 4.96
N LEU A 10 -13.86 -48.03 5.34
CA LEU A 10 -12.66 -47.62 6.07
C LEU A 10 -11.78 -46.66 5.28
N TYR A 11 -11.54 -46.94 3.99
CA TYR A 11 -10.74 -46.04 3.15
C TYR A 11 -11.42 -44.69 2.93
N VAL A 12 -12.75 -44.68 2.71
CA VAL A 12 -13.52 -43.44 2.56
C VAL A 12 -13.50 -42.61 3.84
N ALA A 13 -13.68 -43.25 5.01
CA ALA A 13 -13.58 -42.56 6.30
C ALA A 13 -12.19 -41.96 6.54
N LEU A 14 -11.13 -42.67 6.13
CA LEU A 14 -9.75 -42.23 6.29
C LEU A 14 -9.44 -41.01 5.39
N VAL A 15 -9.93 -40.99 4.15
CA VAL A 15 -9.83 -39.82 3.26
C VAL A 15 -10.60 -38.62 3.81
N PHE A 16 -11.76 -38.85 4.43
CA PHE A 16 -12.53 -37.77 5.03
C PHE A 16 -11.83 -37.19 6.27
N LEU A 17 -11.30 -38.06 7.14
CA LEU A 17 -10.54 -37.67 8.33
C LEU A 17 -9.25 -36.90 7.96
N SER A 18 -8.55 -37.31 6.90
CA SER A 18 -7.38 -36.57 6.43
C SER A 18 -7.75 -35.19 5.87
N GLY A 19 -8.88 -35.08 5.16
CA GLY A 19 -9.43 -33.80 4.72
C GLY A 19 -9.77 -32.85 5.88
N VAL A 20 -10.41 -33.37 6.95
CA VAL A 20 -10.73 -32.58 8.16
C VAL A 20 -9.46 -32.14 8.88
N ALA A 21 -8.45 -33.01 9.00
CA ALA A 21 -7.17 -32.67 9.61
C ALA A 21 -6.46 -31.56 8.81
N VAL A 22 -6.39 -31.69 7.49
CA VAL A 22 -5.79 -30.67 6.60
C VAL A 22 -6.58 -29.35 6.68
N GLY A 23 -7.92 -29.41 6.71
CA GLY A 23 -8.77 -28.23 6.85
C GLY A 23 -8.58 -27.50 8.19
N ALA A 24 -8.48 -28.24 9.30
CA ALA A 24 -8.24 -27.68 10.63
C ALA A 24 -6.82 -27.07 10.75
N PHE A 25 -5.81 -27.73 10.20
CA PHE A 25 -4.45 -27.18 10.12
C PHE A 25 -4.38 -25.96 9.21
N GLY A 26 -5.03 -25.99 8.05
CA GLY A 26 -5.12 -24.86 7.13
C GLY A 26 -5.82 -23.66 7.76
N TYR A 27 -6.92 -23.87 8.48
CA TYR A 27 -7.61 -22.81 9.20
C TYR A 27 -6.75 -22.20 10.29
N ARG A 28 -6.01 -23.01 11.08
CA ARG A 28 -5.07 -22.51 12.10
C ARG A 28 -3.89 -21.74 11.50
N PHE A 29 -3.32 -22.18 10.37
CA PHE A 29 -2.23 -21.43 9.73
C PHE A 29 -2.71 -20.15 9.02
N ALA A 30 -3.90 -20.17 8.41
CA ALA A 30 -4.48 -19.00 7.74
C ALA A 30 -4.96 -17.93 8.75
N SER A 31 -5.44 -18.33 9.93
CA SER A 31 -5.90 -17.39 10.97
C SER A 31 -4.78 -16.80 11.84
N VAL A 32 -3.60 -17.43 11.88
CA VAL A 32 -2.44 -16.95 12.67
C VAL A 32 -1.47 -16.10 11.86
N THR A 33 -1.71 -15.92 10.55
CA THR A 33 -0.87 -15.04 9.73
C THR A 33 -1.68 -13.84 9.23
N PRO A 34 -1.95 -12.82 10.07
CA PRO A 34 -2.20 -11.50 9.52
C PRO A 34 -0.88 -11.04 8.88
N VAL A 35 -0.74 -11.26 7.57
CA VAL A 35 0.36 -10.71 6.74
C VAL A 35 0.33 -9.16 6.73
N ALA A 36 -0.53 -8.53 7.53
CA ALA A 36 -0.61 -7.10 7.77
C ALA A 36 0.15 -6.59 9.00
N ALA A 37 0.63 -7.44 9.92
CA ALA A 37 1.11 -6.98 11.23
C ALA A 37 2.63 -6.77 11.38
N ALA A 38 3.45 -7.07 10.37
CA ALA A 38 4.91 -6.95 10.46
C ALA A 38 5.55 -6.39 9.18
N ARG A 39 4.95 -5.37 8.56
CA ARG A 39 5.74 -4.56 7.63
C ARG A 39 6.71 -3.75 8.49
N PRO A 40 8.04 -3.92 8.35
CA PRO A 40 8.98 -3.04 9.04
C PRO A 40 8.57 -1.60 8.74
N SER A 41 8.45 -0.77 9.78
CA SER A 41 8.16 0.66 9.61
C SER A 41 9.10 1.20 8.55
N ARG A 42 8.54 1.79 7.49
CA ARG A 42 9.36 2.42 6.46
C ARG A 42 10.21 3.48 7.15
N PRO A 43 11.53 3.50 6.94
CA PRO A 43 12.40 4.48 7.59
C PRO A 43 11.91 5.89 7.28
N THR A 44 12.00 6.77 8.26
CA THR A 44 11.69 8.19 8.04
C THR A 44 12.64 8.78 6.99
N PRO A 45 12.28 9.87 6.31
CA PRO A 45 13.17 10.51 5.34
C PRO A 45 14.54 10.88 5.94
N GLU A 46 14.58 11.27 7.22
CA GLU A 46 15.81 11.57 7.94
C GLU A 46 16.64 10.32 8.22
N GLU A 47 16.01 9.22 8.64
CA GLU A 47 16.69 7.93 8.85
C GLU A 47 17.29 7.41 7.56
N PHE A 48 16.53 7.47 6.46
CA PHE A 48 17.01 7.09 5.14
C PHE A 48 18.22 7.94 4.72
N ARG A 49 18.16 9.26 4.92
CA ARG A 49 19.26 10.16 4.61
C ARG A 49 20.51 9.85 5.43
N LYS A 50 20.37 9.57 6.73
CA LYS A 50 21.48 9.18 7.60
C LYS A 50 22.11 7.87 7.16
N GLN A 51 21.30 6.86 6.84
CA GLN A 51 21.78 5.57 6.34
C GLN A 51 22.53 5.73 5.02
N PHE A 52 21.97 6.47 4.07
CA PHE A 52 22.59 6.69 2.77
C PHE A 52 23.91 7.46 2.88
N THR A 53 23.95 8.56 3.64
CA THR A 53 25.18 9.35 3.81
C THR A 53 26.27 8.58 4.54
N ASN A 54 25.92 7.77 5.55
CA ASN A 54 26.86 6.88 6.24
C ASN A 54 27.40 5.80 5.28
N GLU A 55 26.53 5.18 4.48
CA GLU A 55 26.94 4.19 3.48
C GLU A 55 27.92 4.81 2.46
N MET A 56 27.61 6.01 1.95
CA MET A 56 28.48 6.73 1.03
C MET A 56 29.84 7.05 1.68
N GLN A 57 29.84 7.54 2.92
CA GLN A 57 31.07 7.85 3.65
C GLN A 57 31.93 6.61 3.88
N THR A 58 31.33 5.52 4.37
CA THR A 58 32.07 4.30 4.77
C THR A 58 32.59 3.51 3.58
N ARG A 59 31.76 3.33 2.55
CA ARG A 59 32.11 2.51 1.38
C ARG A 59 33.00 3.25 0.40
N LEU A 60 32.76 4.55 0.19
CA LEU A 60 33.52 5.36 -0.76
C LEU A 60 34.63 6.18 -0.11
N LYS A 61 34.73 6.15 1.22
CA LYS A 61 35.75 6.86 2.01
C LYS A 61 35.79 8.36 1.68
N LEU A 62 34.61 8.97 1.60
CA LEU A 62 34.48 10.39 1.25
C LEU A 62 35.22 11.28 2.25
N THR A 63 35.95 12.27 1.72
CA THR A 63 36.59 13.31 2.54
C THR A 63 35.53 14.22 3.19
N PRO A 64 35.89 14.99 4.23
CA PRO A 64 34.97 15.95 4.85
C PRO A 64 34.37 16.94 3.83
N GLU A 65 35.18 17.41 2.87
CA GLU A 65 34.74 18.30 1.79
C GLU A 65 33.75 17.60 0.85
N GLN A 66 34.03 16.35 0.46
CA GLN A 66 33.11 15.56 -0.37
C GLN A 66 31.78 15.27 0.36
N MET A 67 31.82 15.05 1.67
CA MET A 67 30.62 14.88 2.50
C MET A 67 29.80 16.17 2.57
N GLN A 68 30.45 17.33 2.65
CA GLN A 68 29.76 18.63 2.60
C GLN A 68 29.06 18.81 1.24
N ASN A 69 29.77 18.53 0.14
CA ASN A 69 29.20 18.60 -1.21
C ASN A 69 28.04 17.61 -1.41
N LEU A 70 28.16 16.38 -0.90
CA LEU A 70 27.08 15.40 -0.93
C LEU A 70 25.82 15.93 -0.24
N ASN A 71 25.97 16.55 0.94
CA ASN A 71 24.82 17.11 1.65
C ASN A 71 24.15 18.25 0.87
N GLN A 72 24.93 19.14 0.28
CA GLN A 72 24.40 20.22 -0.58
C GLN A 72 23.65 19.66 -1.81
N ILE A 73 24.16 18.60 -2.43
CA ILE A 73 23.49 17.92 -3.55
C ILE A 73 22.16 17.33 -3.07
N LEU A 74 22.12 16.67 -1.92
CA LEU A 74 20.89 16.09 -1.37
C LEU A 74 19.86 17.17 -1.01
N ASP A 75 20.28 18.29 -0.44
CA ASP A 75 19.39 19.42 -0.10
C ASP A 75 18.79 20.07 -1.34
N SER A 76 19.63 20.38 -2.34
CA SER A 76 19.15 20.94 -3.61
C SER A 76 18.21 19.97 -4.34
N THR A 77 18.51 18.67 -4.30
CA THR A 77 17.65 17.64 -4.87
C THR A 77 16.30 17.59 -4.17
N GLN A 78 16.29 17.60 -2.83
CA GLN A 78 15.05 17.62 -2.04
C GLN A 78 14.19 18.85 -2.38
N ALA A 79 14.79 20.03 -2.51
CA ALA A 79 14.08 21.25 -2.90
C ALA A 79 13.44 21.11 -4.30
N ARG A 80 14.17 20.59 -5.29
CA ARG A 80 13.67 20.35 -6.65
C ARG A 80 12.52 19.35 -6.68
N PHE A 81 12.62 18.27 -5.90
CA PHE A 81 11.51 17.30 -5.78
C PHE A 81 10.27 17.94 -5.16
N HIS A 82 10.44 18.79 -4.14
CA HIS A 82 9.32 19.49 -3.52
C HIS A 82 8.62 20.45 -4.50
N GLU A 83 9.39 21.22 -5.26
CA GLU A 83 8.86 22.10 -6.33
C GLU A 83 8.14 21.31 -7.42
N ALA A 84 8.76 20.24 -7.93
CA ALA A 84 8.16 19.36 -8.92
C ALA A 84 6.85 18.74 -8.41
N ARG A 85 6.81 18.33 -7.13
CA ARG A 85 5.60 17.79 -6.50
C ARG A 85 4.51 18.85 -6.38
N ALA A 86 4.85 20.08 -6.00
CA ALA A 86 3.89 21.18 -5.90
C ALA A 86 3.26 21.49 -7.27
N SER A 87 4.09 21.61 -8.31
CA SER A 87 3.63 21.82 -9.69
C SER A 87 2.75 20.66 -10.17
N HIS A 88 3.20 19.42 -9.99
CA HIS A 88 2.44 18.24 -10.33
C HIS A 88 1.07 18.20 -9.62
N ASN A 89 1.01 18.51 -8.33
CA ASN A 89 -0.24 18.56 -7.58
C ASN A 89 -1.21 19.59 -8.18
N GLN A 90 -0.73 20.77 -8.58
CA GLN A 90 -1.56 21.78 -9.23
C GLN A 90 -2.14 21.26 -10.56
N VAL A 91 -1.32 20.62 -11.38
CA VAL A 91 -1.75 20.03 -12.66
C VAL A 91 -2.80 18.94 -12.42
N MET A 92 -2.56 18.04 -11.46
CA MET A 92 -3.50 16.96 -11.13
C MET A 92 -4.84 17.49 -10.61
N THR A 93 -4.82 18.52 -9.76
CA THR A 93 -6.06 19.15 -9.28
C THR A 93 -6.87 19.74 -10.44
N LYS A 94 -6.21 20.40 -11.40
CA LYS A 94 -6.89 20.93 -12.60
C LYS A 94 -7.51 19.83 -13.45
N ILE A 95 -6.75 18.75 -13.72
CA ILE A 95 -7.25 17.60 -14.49
C ILE A 95 -8.47 16.98 -13.80
N LYS A 96 -8.39 16.77 -12.48
CA LYS A 96 -9.51 16.24 -11.68
C LYS A 96 -10.73 17.16 -11.77
N GLN A 97 -10.55 18.48 -11.65
CA GLN A 97 -11.65 19.43 -11.75
C GLN A 97 -12.31 19.40 -13.13
N GLN A 98 -11.51 19.40 -14.20
CA GLN A 98 -12.01 19.31 -15.57
C GLN A 98 -12.82 18.03 -15.80
N GLN A 99 -12.35 16.89 -15.29
CA GLN A 99 -13.09 15.64 -15.34
C GLN A 99 -14.44 15.73 -14.60
N VAL A 100 -14.46 16.33 -13.40
CA VAL A 100 -15.69 16.54 -12.62
C VAL A 100 -16.67 17.42 -13.38
N ASP A 101 -16.20 18.50 -13.99
CA ASP A 101 -17.05 19.43 -14.74
C ASP A 101 -17.64 18.77 -16.00
N GLN A 102 -16.84 17.98 -16.73
CA GLN A 102 -17.31 17.20 -17.88
C GLN A 102 -18.37 16.18 -17.49
N ILE A 103 -18.17 15.47 -16.37
CA ILE A 103 -19.18 14.53 -15.85
C ILE A 103 -20.44 15.31 -15.44
N ARG A 104 -20.31 16.41 -14.70
CA ARG A 104 -21.46 17.22 -14.27
C ARG A 104 -22.28 17.74 -15.44
N ALA A 105 -21.63 18.09 -16.56
CA ALA A 105 -22.28 18.58 -17.76
C ALA A 105 -23.23 17.54 -18.40
N MET A 106 -22.88 16.25 -18.37
CA MET A 106 -23.72 15.18 -18.95
C MET A 106 -24.85 14.69 -18.03
N LEU A 107 -24.87 15.09 -16.75
CA LEU A 107 -25.86 14.65 -15.78
C LEU A 107 -27.13 15.53 -15.78
N THR A 108 -28.28 14.89 -15.52
CA THR A 108 -29.53 15.59 -15.24
C THR A 108 -29.49 16.31 -13.89
N SER A 109 -30.42 17.24 -13.65
CA SER A 109 -30.51 17.97 -12.39
C SER A 109 -30.64 17.07 -11.15
N SER A 110 -31.43 15.99 -11.22
CA SER A 110 -31.57 15.02 -10.14
C SER A 110 -30.31 14.20 -9.92
N GLN A 111 -29.61 13.81 -11.00
CA GLN A 111 -28.35 13.05 -10.91
C GLN A 111 -27.20 13.89 -10.37
N ARG A 112 -27.16 15.21 -10.65
CA ARG A 112 -26.13 16.12 -10.13
C ARG A 112 -26.14 16.15 -8.60
N ALA A 113 -27.31 16.23 -7.97
CA ALA A 113 -27.42 16.26 -6.51
C ALA A 113 -26.78 15.02 -5.86
N GLU A 114 -27.04 13.83 -6.40
CA GLU A 114 -26.44 12.59 -5.91
C GLU A 114 -24.94 12.51 -6.21
N TYR A 115 -24.50 13.04 -7.35
CA TYR A 115 -23.08 13.09 -7.72
C TYR A 115 -22.25 13.98 -6.81
N GLU A 116 -22.77 15.14 -6.39
CA GLU A 116 -22.09 16.01 -5.41
C GLU A 116 -21.92 15.31 -4.06
N LYS A 117 -22.94 14.58 -3.61
CA LYS A 117 -22.88 13.79 -2.39
C LYS A 117 -21.81 12.69 -2.48
N LEU A 118 -21.77 11.96 -3.58
CA LEU A 118 -20.76 10.93 -3.85
C LEU A 118 -19.33 11.51 -3.79
N HIS A 119 -19.12 12.71 -4.34
CA HIS A 119 -17.82 13.38 -4.28
C HIS A 119 -17.43 13.78 -2.87
N ALA A 120 -18.35 14.40 -2.12
CA ALA A 120 -18.10 14.82 -0.74
C ALA A 120 -17.72 13.61 0.15
N GLU A 121 -18.41 12.48 0.02
CA GLU A 121 -18.08 11.25 0.75
C GLU A 121 -16.69 10.70 0.41
N ARG A 122 -16.30 10.77 -0.86
CA ARG A 122 -14.97 10.33 -1.30
C ARG A 122 -13.88 11.24 -0.74
N GLU A 123 -14.11 12.55 -0.70
CA GLU A 123 -13.17 13.48 -0.07
C GLU A 123 -13.04 13.25 1.43
N GLN A 124 -14.15 13.04 2.14
CA GLN A 124 -14.12 12.71 3.56
C GLN A 124 -13.34 11.42 3.83
N ARG A 125 -13.58 10.37 3.03
CA ARG A 125 -12.81 9.10 3.11
C ARG A 125 -11.32 9.31 2.85
N ALA A 126 -10.96 10.12 1.86
CA ALA A 126 -9.57 10.44 1.56
C ALA A 126 -8.89 11.20 2.72
N ARG A 127 -9.57 12.21 3.28
CA ARG A 127 -9.06 12.97 4.44
C ARG A 127 -8.89 12.10 5.68
N ALA A 128 -9.84 11.20 5.95
CA ALA A 128 -9.77 10.25 7.05
C ALA A 128 -8.62 9.24 6.90
N ALA A 129 -8.28 8.86 5.65
CA ALA A 129 -7.15 7.97 5.37
C ALA A 129 -5.78 8.69 5.43
N SER A 130 -5.73 9.99 5.13
CA SER A 130 -4.49 10.80 5.19
C SER A 130 -4.18 11.38 6.56
N GLY A 131 -5.14 11.36 7.50
CA GLY A 131 -5.00 11.86 8.87
C GLY A 131 -4.52 10.83 9.90
N ARG A 132 -3.93 9.71 9.46
CA ARG A 132 -3.26 8.72 10.31
C ARG A 132 -1.76 8.69 10.03
#